data_AF-A0A9X6NMB3-F1
#
_entry.id   AF-A0A9X6NMB3-F1
#
_cell.length_a   1.000
_cell.length_b   1.000
_cell.length_c   1.000
_cell.angle_alpha   90.00
_cell.angle_beta   90.00
_cell.angle_gamma   90.00
#
_symmetry.space_group_name_H-M   'P 1'
#
loop_
_entity.id
_entity.type
_entity.pdbx_description
1 polymer ?
#
loop_
_entity_poly.entity_id
_entity_poly.type
_entity_poly.pdbx_seq_one_letter_code
_entity_poly.pdbx_strand_id
1 'polypeptide(L)'
;TLVVFSVERLLCTLNPLRFLNVFTLKRALYTELLIIILCLLWNSAYIAIFNQKELPLLLETWNATMTKVDVISCVCIWLTLLVTNILLIKAMTKHARARQAMVSESVRGSSGRTSKSRTSSVLLLCSAIIYSVTQFPFLVYNLLTMAEEPPHCWINIPTKTVAFALVFGGNLSILGYTIDFFVFYLSSTGFRRQVRSLFAPSHGSTGRSSTFSASDDNSCKRSLQPRVVSRKLP
;
A
#
# COMPACT_ATOMS: atom_id res chain seq x y z
N THR A 1 -3.05 -1.45 7.83
CA THR A 1 -2.63 -0.25 7.07
C THR A 1 -2.26 -0.54 5.62
N LEU A 2 -1.40 -1.54 5.33
CA LEU A 2 -1.01 -1.91 3.94
C LEU A 2 -2.20 -2.21 3.00
N VAL A 3 -3.20 -2.94 3.48
CA VAL A 3 -4.42 -3.24 2.70
C VAL A 3 -5.18 -1.97 2.35
N VAL A 4 -5.41 -1.09 3.33
CA VAL A 4 -6.11 0.19 3.15
C VAL A 4 -5.40 1.05 2.12
N PHE A 5 -4.07 1.13 2.21
CA PHE A 5 -3.26 1.86 1.26
C PHE A 5 -3.29 1.25 -0.16
N SER A 6 -3.34 -0.08 -0.25
CA SER A 6 -3.47 -0.79 -1.54
C SER A 6 -4.85 -0.54 -2.18
N VAL A 7 -5.91 -0.61 -1.39
CA VAL A 7 -7.30 -0.33 -1.83
C VAL A 7 -7.44 1.14 -2.24
N GLU A 8 -6.90 2.07 -1.45
CA GLU A 8 -6.88 3.49 -1.77
C GLU A 8 -6.21 3.73 -3.13
N ARG A 9 -5.02 3.16 -3.35
CA ARG A 9 -4.31 3.26 -4.62
C ARG A 9 -5.05 2.61 -5.79
N LEU A 10 -5.76 1.51 -5.56
CA LEU A 10 -6.62 0.90 -6.58
C LEU A 10 -7.75 1.85 -6.98
N LEU A 11 -8.43 2.45 -6.00
CA LEU A 11 -9.51 3.39 -6.24
C LEU A 11 -9.02 4.66 -6.94
N CYS A 12 -7.83 5.19 -6.59
CA CYS A 12 -7.15 6.26 -7.32
C CYS A 12 -6.96 5.92 -8.80
N THR A 13 -6.55 4.67 -9.06
CA THR A 13 -6.20 4.21 -10.41
C THR A 13 -7.44 3.96 -11.25
N LEU A 14 -8.50 3.41 -10.66
CA LEU A 14 -9.75 3.11 -11.36
C LEU A 14 -10.58 4.37 -11.68
N ASN A 15 -10.58 5.37 -10.80
CA ASN A 15 -11.44 6.55 -10.93
C ASN A 15 -10.71 7.86 -10.59
N PRO A 16 -9.70 8.29 -11.37
CA PRO A 16 -8.88 9.45 -11.05
C PRO A 16 -9.67 10.76 -10.91
N LEU A 17 -10.77 10.93 -11.66
CA LEU A 17 -11.58 12.16 -11.67
C LEU A 17 -12.48 12.30 -10.44
N ARG A 18 -13.10 11.21 -9.98
CA ARG A 18 -13.87 11.24 -8.72
C ARG A 18 -12.95 11.33 -7.52
N PHE A 19 -11.75 10.77 -7.61
CA PHE A 19 -10.80 10.73 -6.50
C PHE A 19 -10.30 12.12 -6.08
N LEU A 20 -10.12 13.04 -7.03
CA LEU A 20 -9.73 14.43 -6.77
C LEU A 20 -10.69 15.18 -5.84
N ASN A 21 -11.99 14.84 -5.87
CA ASN A 21 -12.99 15.46 -4.99
C ASN A 21 -13.30 14.66 -3.73
N VAL A 22 -13.04 13.35 -3.72
CA VAL A 22 -13.48 12.44 -2.64
C VAL A 22 -12.39 12.19 -1.59
N PHE A 23 -11.12 12.25 -1.97
CA PHE A 23 -9.99 11.95 -1.08
C PHE A 23 -9.37 13.22 -0.50
N THR A 24 -9.92 13.65 0.63
CA THR A 24 -9.36 14.72 1.44
C THR A 24 -8.43 14.13 2.50
N LEU A 25 -7.31 14.78 2.79
CA LEU A 25 -6.36 14.42 3.86
C LEU A 25 -7.07 14.04 5.17
N LYS A 26 -8.15 14.77 5.51
CA LYS A 26 -8.98 14.53 6.70
C LYS A 26 -9.57 13.11 6.73
N ARG A 27 -10.06 12.58 5.60
CA ARG A 27 -10.66 11.24 5.54
C ARG A 27 -9.62 10.14 5.72
N ALA A 28 -8.43 10.30 5.14
CA ALA A 28 -7.32 9.36 5.35
C ALA A 28 -6.94 9.33 6.84
N LEU A 29 -6.82 10.50 7.47
CA LEU A 29 -6.52 10.63 8.90
C LEU A 29 -7.60 10.00 9.78
N TYR A 30 -8.89 10.23 9.48
CA TYR A 30 -9.99 9.57 10.20
C TYR A 30 -9.96 8.05 10.05
N THR A 31 -9.65 7.55 8.85
CA THR A 31 -9.56 6.10 8.59
C THR A 31 -8.42 5.48 9.37
N GLU A 32 -7.26 6.15 9.41
CA GLU A 32 -6.10 5.69 10.18
C GLU A 32 -6.34 5.75 11.69
N LEU A 33 -6.96 6.83 12.19
CA LEU A 33 -7.34 6.97 13.59
C LEU A 33 -8.34 5.89 14.01
N LEU A 34 -9.33 5.59 13.18
CA LEU A 34 -10.29 4.51 13.42
C LEU A 34 -9.60 3.16 13.57
N ILE A 35 -8.64 2.85 12.69
CA ILE A 35 -7.86 1.61 12.74
C ILE A 35 -7.07 1.53 14.05
N ILE A 36 -6.42 2.63 14.46
CA ILE A 36 -5.68 2.68 15.72
C ILE A 36 -6.60 2.44 16.91
N ILE A 37 -7.76 3.09 16.96
CA ILE A 37 -8.74 2.90 18.05
C ILE A 37 -9.21 1.44 18.11
N LEU A 38 -9.54 0.84 16.96
CA LEU A 38 -9.94 -0.57 16.90
C LEU A 38 -8.82 -1.50 17.39
N CYS A 39 -7.57 -1.24 17.01
CA CYS A 39 -6.41 -2.00 17.50
C CYS A 39 -6.23 -1.84 19.02
N LEU A 40 -6.41 -0.63 19.56
CA LEU A 40 -6.30 -0.40 21.01
C LEU A 40 -7.42 -1.10 21.78
N LEU A 41 -8.65 -1.05 21.29
CA LEU A 41 -9.80 -1.75 21.89
C LEU A 41 -9.61 -3.27 21.87
N TRP A 42 -9.07 -3.80 20.78
CA TRP A 42 -8.76 -5.22 20.68
C TRP A 42 -7.67 -5.66 21.67
N ASN A 43 -6.58 -4.88 21.76
CA ASN A 43 -5.48 -5.17 22.68
C ASN A 43 -5.89 -5.00 24.16
N SER A 44 -6.72 -4.00 24.49
CA SER A 44 -7.18 -3.80 25.86
C SER A 44 -8.08 -4.94 26.33
N ALA A 45 -8.95 -5.46 25.46
CA ALA A 45 -9.75 -6.65 25.74
C ALA A 45 -8.86 -7.87 26.04
N TYR A 46 -7.79 -8.07 25.26
CA TYR A 46 -6.82 -9.14 25.49
C TYR A 46 -6.11 -9.01 26.85
N ILE A 47 -5.60 -7.82 27.17
CA ILE A 47 -4.91 -7.56 28.45
C ILE A 47 -5.87 -7.76 29.64
N ALA A 48 -7.12 -7.35 29.51
CA ALA A 48 -8.13 -7.52 30.55
C ALA A 48 -8.40 -9.00 30.86
N ILE A 49 -8.42 -9.86 29.84
CA ILE A 49 -8.57 -11.31 30.00
C ILE A 49 -7.31 -11.91 30.64
N PHE A 50 -6.12 -11.48 30.21
CA PHE A 50 -4.85 -11.99 30.71
C PHE A 50 -4.61 -11.69 32.20
N ASN A 51 -5.09 -10.54 32.69
CA ASN A 51 -4.92 -10.13 34.09
C ASN A 51 -5.84 -10.85 35.09
N GLN A 52 -6.77 -11.70 34.63
CA GLN A 52 -7.59 -12.50 35.54
C GLN A 52 -6.76 -13.65 36.12
N LYS A 53 -6.67 -13.72 37.46
CA LYS A 53 -5.83 -14.68 38.20
C LYS A 53 -6.29 -16.13 38.08
N GLU A 54 -7.58 -16.35 37.86
CA GLU A 54 -8.10 -17.67 37.53
C GLU A 54 -8.02 -17.82 36.03
N LEU A 55 -7.02 -18.57 35.56
CA LEU A 55 -6.80 -18.85 34.15
C LEU A 55 -8.06 -19.58 33.63
N PRO A 56 -8.99 -18.89 32.95
CA PRO A 56 -10.20 -19.54 32.55
C PRO A 56 -9.85 -20.48 31.39
N LEU A 57 -10.56 -21.61 31.28
CA LEU A 57 -10.59 -22.49 30.08
C LEU A 57 -10.72 -21.71 28.75
N LEU A 58 -11.21 -20.47 28.84
CA LEU A 58 -11.25 -19.49 27.77
C LEU A 58 -9.88 -19.15 27.17
N LEU A 59 -8.79 -19.14 27.96
CA LEU A 59 -7.46 -18.74 27.49
C LEU A 59 -6.80 -19.81 26.62
N GLU A 60 -7.01 -21.08 26.95
CA GLU A 60 -6.54 -22.23 26.17
C GLU A 60 -7.27 -22.29 24.82
N THR A 61 -8.59 -22.10 24.84
CA THR A 61 -9.40 -21.99 23.62
C THR A 61 -9.11 -20.70 22.84
N TRP A 62 -8.69 -19.63 23.50
CA TRP A 62 -8.32 -18.36 22.86
C TRP A 62 -7.11 -18.51 21.96
N ASN A 63 -6.07 -19.23 22.38
CA ASN A 63 -4.87 -19.40 21.56
C ASN A 63 -5.17 -20.19 20.26
N ALA A 64 -5.95 -21.26 20.37
CA ALA A 64 -6.41 -22.03 19.21
C ALA A 64 -7.31 -21.18 18.28
N THR A 65 -8.18 -20.36 18.87
CA THR A 65 -9.06 -19.45 18.11
C THR A 65 -8.26 -18.35 17.40
N MET A 66 -7.28 -17.76 18.08
CA MET A 66 -6.41 -16.73 17.52
C MET A 66 -5.58 -17.27 16.36
N THR A 67 -5.02 -18.47 16.48
CA THR A 67 -4.28 -19.11 15.40
C THR A 67 -5.14 -19.23 14.14
N LYS A 68 -6.43 -19.61 14.29
CA LYS A 68 -7.39 -19.68 13.17
C LYS A 68 -7.67 -18.30 12.57
N VAL A 69 -7.91 -17.30 13.41
CA VAL A 69 -8.15 -15.92 12.99
C VAL A 69 -6.94 -15.35 12.25
N ASP A 70 -5.73 -15.62 12.72
CA ASP A 70 -4.49 -15.18 12.09
C ASP A 70 -4.28 -15.80 10.71
N VAL A 71 -4.55 -17.11 10.56
CA VAL A 71 -4.53 -17.78 9.25
C VAL A 71 -5.54 -17.15 8.30
N ILE A 72 -6.79 -16.99 8.75
CA ILE A 72 -7.86 -16.38 7.94
C ILE A 72 -7.48 -14.95 7.54
N SER A 73 -6.99 -14.15 8.49
CA SER A 73 -6.55 -12.78 8.27
C SER A 73 -5.42 -12.73 7.25
N CYS A 74 -4.39 -13.57 7.40
CA CYS A 74 -3.26 -13.67 6.48
C CYS A 74 -3.71 -14.02 5.06
N VAL A 75 -4.59 -15.02 4.91
CA VAL A 75 -5.14 -15.42 3.61
C VAL A 75 -5.98 -14.29 3.00
N CYS A 76 -6.84 -13.65 3.78
CA CYS A 76 -7.66 -12.52 3.33
C CYS A 76 -6.79 -11.34 2.85
N ILE A 77 -5.73 -10.99 3.60
CA ILE A 77 -4.79 -9.93 3.23
C ILE A 77 -4.06 -10.32 1.93
N TRP A 78 -3.58 -11.55 1.84
CA TRP A 78 -2.89 -12.05 0.65
C TRP A 78 -3.79 -12.02 -0.59
N LEU A 79 -5.03 -12.51 -0.49
CA LEU A 79 -6.01 -12.46 -1.57
C LEU A 79 -6.32 -11.02 -1.97
N THR A 80 -6.48 -10.12 -1.00
CA THR A 80 -6.76 -8.70 -1.28
C THR A 80 -5.60 -8.04 -2.03
N LEU A 81 -4.36 -8.31 -1.62
CA LEU A 81 -3.16 -7.84 -2.30
C LEU A 81 -3.07 -8.41 -3.72
N LEU A 82 -3.31 -9.71 -3.89
CA LEU A 82 -3.27 -10.38 -5.20
C LEU A 82 -4.33 -9.81 -6.16
N VAL A 83 -5.58 -9.72 -5.72
CA VAL A 83 -6.69 -9.17 -6.53
C VAL A 83 -6.39 -7.72 -6.90
N THR A 84 -5.92 -6.92 -5.94
CA THR A 84 -5.59 -5.51 -6.18
C THR A 84 -4.47 -5.37 -7.21
N ASN A 85 -3.41 -6.18 -7.12
CA ASN A 85 -2.31 -6.17 -8.09
C ASN A 85 -2.78 -6.62 -9.49
N ILE A 86 -3.61 -7.66 -9.58
CA ILE A 86 -4.20 -8.12 -10.87
C ILE A 86 -5.04 -7.01 -11.50
N LEU A 87 -5.95 -6.40 -10.73
CA LEU A 87 -6.79 -5.31 -11.22
C LEU A 87 -5.96 -4.12 -11.69
N LEU A 88 -4.89 -3.80 -10.98
CA LEU A 88 -3.99 -2.70 -11.33
C LEU A 88 -3.20 -2.99 -12.61
N ILE A 89 -2.69 -4.21 -12.79
CA ILE A 89 -2.04 -4.65 -14.04
C ILE A 89 -3.04 -4.59 -15.21
N LYS A 90 -4.28 -5.07 -15.01
CA LYS A 90 -5.34 -4.99 -16.03
C LYS A 90 -5.68 -3.54 -16.39
N ALA A 91 -5.82 -2.66 -15.40
CA ALA A 91 -6.08 -1.25 -15.61
C ALA A 91 -4.94 -0.59 -16.39
N MET A 92 -3.69 -0.84 -15.99
CA MET A 92 -2.52 -0.33 -16.72
C MET A 92 -2.45 -0.83 -18.16
N THR A 93 -2.72 -2.12 -18.38
CA THR A 93 -2.70 -2.72 -19.73
C THR A 93 -3.80 -2.10 -20.60
N LYS A 94 -5.00 -1.89 -20.03
CA LYS A 94 -6.10 -1.19 -20.71
C LYS A 94 -5.71 0.24 -21.07
N HIS A 95 -5.10 0.98 -20.14
CA HIS A 95 -4.62 2.34 -20.41
C HIS A 95 -3.48 2.38 -21.43
N ALA A 96 -2.57 1.40 -21.42
CA ALA A 96 -1.50 1.29 -22.41
C ALA A 96 -2.07 1.04 -23.81
N ARG A 97 -3.03 0.12 -23.95
CA ARG A 97 -3.69 -0.17 -25.22
C ARG A 97 -4.50 1.02 -25.74
N ALA A 98 -5.30 1.66 -24.89
CA ALA A 98 -6.07 2.85 -25.28
C ALA A 98 -5.15 3.99 -25.76
N ARG A 99 -3.97 4.14 -25.15
CA ARG A 99 -2.97 5.11 -25.61
C ARG A 99 -2.29 4.68 -26.90
N GLN A 100 -1.97 3.40 -27.10
CA GLN A 100 -1.42 2.94 -28.36
C GLN A 100 -2.36 3.22 -29.53
N ALA A 101 -3.68 3.07 -29.33
CA ALA A 101 -4.68 3.49 -30.31
C ALA A 101 -4.62 5.01 -30.59
N MET A 102 -4.59 5.86 -29.55
CA MET A 102 -4.54 7.32 -29.72
C MET A 102 -3.18 7.86 -30.24
N VAL A 103 -2.07 7.20 -29.92
CA VAL A 103 -0.72 7.59 -30.35
C VAL A 103 -0.45 7.18 -31.79
N SER A 104 -1.14 6.16 -32.31
CA SER A 104 -1.16 5.89 -33.76
C SER A 104 -1.77 7.06 -34.56
N GLU A 105 -2.56 7.91 -33.89
CA GLU A 105 -3.27 9.03 -34.49
C GLU A 105 -2.62 10.41 -34.19
N SER A 106 -1.76 10.50 -33.18
CA SER A 106 -1.16 11.78 -32.75
C SER A 106 0.34 11.64 -32.45
N VAL A 107 1.15 12.16 -33.36
CA VAL A 107 2.61 12.23 -33.30
C VAL A 107 3.11 12.85 -31.97
N ARG A 108 4.01 12.11 -31.29
CA ARG A 108 5.05 12.56 -30.33
C ARG A 108 4.77 13.86 -29.56
N GLY A 109 4.13 13.79 -28.38
CA GLY A 109 4.08 14.97 -27.49
C GLY A 109 3.99 14.72 -25.97
N SER A 110 3.73 13.51 -25.49
CA SER A 110 3.28 13.31 -24.10
C SER A 110 4.01 12.16 -23.38
N SER A 111 5.34 12.27 -23.24
CA SER A 111 6.17 11.23 -22.59
C SER A 111 6.36 11.43 -21.07
N GLY A 112 6.02 12.58 -20.49
CA GLY A 112 6.39 12.91 -19.10
C GLY A 112 5.47 12.33 -18.02
N ARG A 113 4.20 12.06 -18.35
CA ARG A 113 3.18 11.65 -17.35
C ARG A 113 3.13 10.13 -17.11
N THR A 114 3.79 9.34 -17.96
CA THR A 114 3.78 7.86 -17.93
C THR A 114 4.72 7.26 -16.89
N SER A 115 5.84 7.91 -16.58
CA SER A 115 6.84 7.34 -15.64
C SER A 115 6.29 7.28 -14.20
N LYS A 116 5.60 8.32 -13.73
CA LYS A 116 5.02 8.37 -12.37
C LYS A 116 4.01 7.25 -12.11
N SER A 117 3.14 6.93 -13.08
CA SER A 117 2.15 5.85 -12.91
C SER A 117 2.80 4.47 -12.87
N ARG A 118 3.84 4.23 -13.69
CA ARG A 118 4.56 2.94 -13.72
C ARG A 118 5.32 2.69 -12.41
N THR A 119 5.93 3.72 -11.82
CA THR A 119 6.62 3.59 -10.52
C THR A 119 5.69 3.19 -9.38
N SER A 120 4.48 3.76 -9.31
CA SER A 120 3.49 3.41 -8.28
C SER A 120 3.01 1.96 -8.37
N SER A 121 2.94 1.42 -9.58
CA SER A 121 2.53 0.04 -9.81
C SER A 121 3.62 -0.97 -9.46
N VAL A 122 4.87 -0.66 -9.85
CA VAL A 122 6.03 -1.46 -9.46
C VAL A 122 6.16 -1.51 -7.94
N LEU A 123 5.88 -0.40 -7.26
CA LEU A 123 5.82 -0.32 -5.81
C LEU A 123 4.85 -1.31 -5.18
N LEU A 124 3.61 -1.34 -5.67
CA LEU A 124 2.56 -2.23 -5.14
C LEU A 124 2.88 -3.71 -5.39
N LEU A 125 3.47 -4.01 -6.56
CA LEU A 125 3.90 -5.35 -6.89
C LEU A 125 5.06 -5.79 -5.98
N CYS A 126 6.06 -4.94 -5.79
CA CYS A 126 7.16 -5.21 -4.88
C CYS A 126 6.67 -5.43 -3.45
N SER A 127 5.80 -4.57 -2.91
CA SER A 127 5.24 -4.76 -1.57
C SER A 127 4.43 -6.05 -1.44
N ALA A 128 3.69 -6.45 -2.48
CA ALA A 128 2.94 -7.71 -2.46
C ALA A 128 3.86 -8.94 -2.50
N ILE A 129 4.94 -8.89 -3.27
CA ILE A 129 5.96 -9.93 -3.30
C ILE A 129 6.64 -10.05 -1.93
N ILE A 130 7.06 -8.93 -1.35
CA ILE A 130 7.71 -8.91 -0.03
C ILE A 130 6.77 -9.44 1.04
N TYR A 131 5.51 -9.00 1.06
CA TYR A 131 4.52 -9.54 1.97
C TYR A 131 4.35 -11.04 1.79
N SER A 132 4.26 -11.53 0.55
CA SER A 132 4.14 -12.97 0.28
C SER A 132 5.35 -13.73 0.80
N VAL A 133 6.58 -13.27 0.52
CA VAL A 133 7.82 -13.94 0.96
C VAL A 133 7.97 -13.91 2.48
N THR A 134 7.57 -12.83 3.14
CA THR A 134 7.72 -12.67 4.60
C THR A 134 6.60 -13.33 5.40
N GLN A 135 5.41 -13.47 4.84
CA GLN A 135 4.28 -14.10 5.55
C GLN A 135 4.10 -15.58 5.20
N PHE A 136 4.60 -16.04 4.05
CA PHE A 136 4.45 -17.43 3.64
C PHE A 136 5.02 -18.43 4.65
N PRO A 137 6.22 -18.25 5.23
CA PRO A 137 6.74 -19.18 6.24
C PRO A 137 5.86 -19.24 7.49
N PHE A 138 5.30 -18.10 7.90
CA PHE A 138 4.41 -18.00 9.05
C PHE A 138 3.06 -18.67 8.78
N LEU A 139 2.50 -18.51 7.58
CA LEU A 139 1.29 -19.19 7.13
C LEU A 139 1.48 -20.70 7.12
N VAL A 140 2.59 -21.18 6.55
CA VAL A 140 2.92 -22.62 6.49
C VAL A 140 3.02 -23.19 7.91
N TYR A 141 3.70 -22.48 8.82
CA TYR A 141 3.78 -22.85 10.22
C TYR A 141 2.39 -22.95 10.88
N ASN A 142 1.54 -21.93 10.75
CA ASN A 142 0.21 -21.98 11.36
C ASN A 142 -0.67 -23.11 10.77
N LEU A 143 -0.55 -23.39 9.47
CA LEU A 143 -1.24 -24.52 8.84
C LEU A 143 -0.75 -25.87 9.36
N LEU A 144 0.56 -26.01 9.60
CA LEU A 144 1.17 -27.19 10.21
C LEU A 144 0.66 -27.39 11.65
N THR A 145 0.61 -26.31 12.44
CA THR A 145 0.05 -26.34 13.81
C THR A 145 -1.44 -26.73 13.79
N MET A 146 -2.21 -26.21 12.83
CA MET A 146 -3.62 -26.63 12.66
C MET A 146 -3.77 -28.10 12.25
N ALA A 147 -2.80 -28.66 11.53
CA ALA A 147 -2.80 -30.08 11.13
C ALA A 147 -2.35 -31.02 12.26
N GLU A 148 -1.62 -30.51 13.24
CA GLU A 148 -1.25 -31.21 14.48
C GLU A 148 -2.45 -31.29 15.45
N GLU A 149 -3.31 -30.27 15.49
CA GLU A 149 -4.51 -30.27 16.34
C GLU A 149 -5.53 -31.37 15.95
N PRO A 150 -6.25 -31.94 16.93
CA PRO A 150 -7.31 -32.90 16.66
C PRO A 150 -8.43 -32.24 15.83
N PRO A 151 -9.00 -32.95 14.84
CA PRO A 151 -9.02 -34.42 14.70
C PRO A 151 -8.00 -34.99 13.69
N HIS A 152 -7.08 -34.19 13.15
CA HIS A 152 -6.26 -34.62 12.02
C HIS A 152 -4.99 -35.34 12.49
N CYS A 153 -4.25 -34.82 13.48
CA CYS A 153 -3.07 -35.47 14.09
C CYS A 153 -2.10 -36.10 13.08
N TRP A 154 -1.94 -35.49 11.88
CA TRP A 154 -1.17 -36.10 10.78
C TRP A 154 0.34 -35.96 10.97
N ILE A 155 0.77 -34.96 11.73
CA ILE A 155 2.17 -34.55 11.87
C ILE A 155 2.42 -34.24 13.34
N ASN A 156 3.53 -34.75 13.88
CA ASN A 156 4.03 -34.42 15.21
C ASN A 156 5.24 -33.48 15.06
N ILE A 157 5.11 -32.24 15.55
CA ILE A 157 6.16 -31.23 15.37
C ILE A 157 6.99 -31.16 16.66
N PRO A 158 8.33 -31.32 16.59
CA PRO A 158 9.17 -31.19 17.78
C PRO A 158 9.04 -29.79 18.38
N THR A 159 8.90 -29.70 19.71
CA THR A 159 8.82 -28.42 20.46
C THR A 159 9.98 -27.46 20.15
N LYS A 160 11.18 -27.98 19.87
CA LYS A 160 12.32 -27.16 19.44
C LYS A 160 12.08 -26.47 18.09
N THR A 161 11.45 -27.16 17.15
CA THR A 161 11.08 -26.62 15.83
C THR A 161 10.02 -25.54 15.96
N VAL A 162 9.05 -25.73 16.86
CA VAL A 162 8.00 -24.74 17.18
C VAL A 162 8.63 -23.44 17.69
N ALA A 163 9.51 -23.53 18.69
CA ALA A 163 10.19 -22.36 19.24
C ALA A 163 11.02 -21.61 18.18
N PHE A 164 11.76 -22.35 17.34
CA PHE A 164 12.52 -21.76 16.24
C PHE A 164 11.61 -21.07 15.22
N ALA A 165 10.51 -21.72 14.81
CA ALA A 165 9.58 -21.17 13.82
C ALA A 165 8.89 -19.89 14.32
N LEU A 166 8.53 -19.82 15.60
CA LEU A 166 7.95 -18.61 16.20
C LEU A 166 8.96 -17.44 16.20
N VAL A 167 10.19 -17.70 16.65
CA VAL A 167 11.25 -16.67 16.64
C VAL A 167 11.57 -16.24 15.22
N PHE A 168 11.69 -17.20 14.30
CA PHE A 168 11.99 -16.92 12.90
C PHE A 168 10.86 -16.12 12.23
N GLY A 169 9.61 -16.56 12.36
CA GLY A 169 8.44 -15.89 11.80
C GLY A 169 8.21 -14.49 12.37
N GLY A 170 8.44 -14.31 13.67
CA GLY A 170 8.41 -13.00 14.32
C GLY A 170 9.46 -12.05 13.76
N ASN A 171 10.71 -12.50 13.63
CA ASN A 171 11.78 -11.70 13.03
C ASN A 171 11.50 -11.40 11.56
N LEU A 172 10.99 -12.36 10.78
CA LEU A 172 10.64 -12.16 9.38
C LEU A 172 9.54 -11.12 9.20
N SER A 173 8.57 -11.08 10.12
CA SER A 173 7.51 -10.07 10.12
C SER A 173 8.05 -8.67 10.40
N ILE A 174 8.96 -8.53 11.39
CA ILE A 174 9.63 -7.25 11.70
C ILE A 174 10.48 -6.77 10.52
N LEU A 175 11.21 -7.70 9.88
CA LEU A 175 11.97 -7.41 8.67
C LEU A 175 11.05 -6.98 7.53
N GLY A 176 9.87 -7.59 7.38
CA GLY A 176 8.86 -7.17 6.39
C GLY A 176 8.52 -5.69 6.49
N TYR A 177 8.23 -5.20 7.69
CA TYR A 177 7.95 -3.76 7.91
C TYR A 177 9.15 -2.87 7.56
N THR A 178 10.36 -3.33 7.87
CA THR A 178 11.60 -2.59 7.57
C THR A 178 11.84 -2.53 6.06
N ILE A 179 11.67 -3.65 5.37
CA ILE A 179 11.84 -3.75 3.91
C ILE A 179 10.80 -2.89 3.21
N ASP A 180 9.55 -2.87 3.68
CA ASP A 180 8.51 -1.99 3.13
C ASP A 180 8.94 -0.52 3.17
N PHE A 181 9.51 -0.05 4.29
CA PHE A 181 10.06 1.30 4.40
C PHE A 181 11.14 1.56 3.34
N PHE A 182 12.10 0.64 3.17
CA PHE A 182 13.14 0.78 2.15
C PHE A 182 12.58 0.79 0.73
N VAL A 183 11.57 -0.02 0.45
CA VAL A 183 10.89 -0.03 -0.85
C VAL A 183 10.19 1.30 -1.11
N PHE A 184 9.49 1.86 -0.12
CA PHE A 184 8.92 3.20 -0.23
C PHE A 184 9.98 4.27 -0.44
N TYR A 185 11.10 4.17 0.27
CA TYR A 185 12.22 5.09 0.14
C TYR A 185 12.87 5.03 -1.25
N LEU A 186 13.24 3.85 -1.74
CA LEU A 186 13.95 3.71 -3.02
C LEU A 186 13.09 4.12 -4.21
N SER A 187 11.79 3.85 -4.15
CA SER A 187 10.85 4.10 -5.24
C SER A 187 10.36 5.54 -5.35
N SER A 188 10.10 6.22 -4.22
CA SER A 188 9.50 7.56 -4.21
C SER A 188 10.58 8.63 -4.20
N THR A 189 10.81 9.29 -5.34
CA THR A 189 11.72 10.44 -5.42
C THR A 189 11.29 11.60 -4.52
N GLY A 190 9.98 11.79 -4.33
CA GLY A 190 9.43 12.81 -3.43
C GLY A 190 9.76 12.51 -1.97
N PHE A 191 9.58 11.26 -1.54
CA PHE A 191 9.92 10.83 -0.19
C PHE A 191 11.42 10.97 0.09
N ARG A 192 12.28 10.57 -0.86
CA ARG A 192 13.73 10.77 -0.74
C ARG A 192 14.11 12.24 -0.57
N ARG A 193 13.46 13.15 -1.30
CA ARG A 193 13.70 14.59 -1.16
C ARG A 193 13.30 15.10 0.23
N GLN A 194 12.14 14.68 0.74
CA GLN A 194 11.68 15.07 2.09
C GLN A 194 12.60 14.53 3.19
N VAL A 195 12.98 13.26 3.11
CA VAL A 195 13.93 12.67 4.06
C VAL A 195 15.26 13.39 4.00
N ARG A 196 15.79 13.66 2.79
CA ARG A 196 17.01 14.46 2.64
C ARG A 196 16.86 15.86 3.21
N SER A 197 15.71 16.52 3.09
CA SER A 197 15.54 17.86 3.70
C SER A 197 15.47 17.83 5.22
N LEU A 198 15.11 16.70 5.84
CA LEU A 198 15.17 16.53 7.30
C LEU A 198 16.60 16.32 7.80
N PHE A 199 17.45 15.67 6.99
CA PHE A 199 18.85 15.39 7.34
C PHE A 199 19.86 16.38 6.76
N ALA A 200 19.46 17.19 5.77
CA ALA A 200 20.28 18.29 5.30
C ALA A 200 20.34 19.33 6.42
N PRO A 201 21.55 19.74 6.85
CA PRO A 201 21.69 20.86 7.75
C PRO A 201 20.90 22.04 7.17
N SER A 202 19.97 22.58 7.95
CA SER A 202 19.32 23.83 7.63
C SER A 202 20.38 24.93 7.66
N HIS A 203 21.16 25.05 6.58
CA HIS A 203 21.97 26.23 6.35
C HIS A 203 20.96 27.34 6.11
N GLY A 204 20.80 28.18 7.14
CA GLY A 204 19.73 29.15 7.28
C GLY A 204 19.35 29.84 5.99
N SER A 205 18.23 29.43 5.40
CA SER A 205 17.48 30.29 4.50
C SER A 205 16.54 31.12 5.35
N THR A 206 17.05 32.27 5.79
CA THR A 206 16.27 33.39 6.29
C THR A 206 15.03 33.60 5.40
N GLY A 207 13.85 33.55 6.02
CA GLY A 207 12.62 34.17 5.55
C GLY A 207 12.26 33.99 4.07
N ARG A 208 11.57 32.90 3.73
CA ARG A 208 10.53 32.99 2.70
C ARG A 208 9.36 32.10 3.07
N SER A 209 8.38 32.71 3.73
CA SER A 209 7.04 32.16 3.92
C SER A 209 6.52 31.66 2.57
N SER A 210 6.53 30.35 2.37
CA SER A 210 5.80 29.73 1.27
C SER A 210 4.33 29.70 1.65
N THR A 211 3.65 30.83 1.43
CA THR A 211 2.22 30.82 1.14
C THR A 211 1.99 29.83 0.01
N PHE A 212 1.22 28.80 0.32
CA PHE A 212 0.62 27.89 -0.64
C PHE A 212 -0.23 28.73 -1.62
N SER A 213 0.37 29.19 -2.71
CA SER A 213 -0.35 29.78 -3.84
C SER A 213 -0.76 28.66 -4.78
N ALA A 214 -2.01 28.23 -4.61
CA ALA A 214 -2.82 27.82 -5.75
C ALA A 214 -3.04 29.07 -6.64
N SER A 215 -3.11 28.86 -7.96
CA SER A 215 -3.25 29.87 -9.03
C SER A 215 -1.97 30.58 -9.45
N ASP A 216 -1.42 30.16 -10.60
CA ASP A 216 -1.47 30.95 -11.84
C ASP A 216 -0.62 30.26 -12.91
N ASP A 217 -1.28 29.50 -13.78
CA ASP A 217 -0.72 29.04 -15.06
C ASP A 217 -1.41 29.80 -16.20
N ASN A 218 -1.32 31.13 -16.13
CA ASN A 218 -1.69 32.07 -17.18
C ASN A 218 -0.41 32.54 -17.88
N SER A 219 0.19 31.66 -18.69
CA SER A 219 1.20 32.05 -19.69
C SER A 219 1.32 31.01 -20.80
N CYS A 220 0.29 30.95 -21.65
CA CYS A 220 0.47 30.58 -23.04
C CYS A 220 -0.15 31.67 -23.95
N LYS A 221 0.36 32.89 -23.80
CA LYS A 221 0.38 33.87 -24.90
C LYS A 221 1.58 33.55 -25.79
N ARG A 222 1.36 32.86 -26.91
CA ARG A 222 2.18 33.01 -28.12
C ARG A 222 1.35 32.72 -29.37
N SER A 223 1.14 33.80 -30.13
CA SER A 223 0.89 33.86 -31.57
C SER A 223 -0.34 33.14 -32.13
N LEU A 224 -1.51 33.78 -32.01
CA LEU A 224 -2.53 33.73 -33.05
C LEU A 224 -2.34 34.97 -33.94
N GLN A 225 -1.68 34.80 -35.07
CA GLN A 225 -1.81 35.75 -36.18
C GLN A 225 -3.17 35.51 -36.87
N PRO A 226 -3.96 36.56 -37.14
CA PRO A 226 -5.13 36.43 -38.00
C PRO A 226 -4.68 36.29 -39.45
N ARG A 227 -4.93 35.13 -40.05
CA ARG A 227 -4.76 34.87 -41.48
C ARG A 227 -5.93 35.55 -42.21
N VAL A 228 -5.69 36.74 -42.75
CA VAL A 228 -6.59 37.43 -43.68
C VAL A 228 -6.67 36.57 -44.96
N VAL A 229 -7.79 35.87 -45.14
CA VAL A 229 -8.11 35.19 -46.39
C VAL A 229 -8.81 36.20 -47.29
N SER A 230 -8.05 36.83 -48.19
CA SER A 230 -8.61 37.59 -49.30
C SER A 230 -9.26 36.63 -50.30
N ARG A 231 -10.59 36.70 -50.42
CA ARG A 231 -11.34 36.22 -51.58
C ARG A 231 -10.81 36.92 -52.84
N LYS A 232 -10.38 36.15 -53.83
CA LYS A 232 -10.46 36.54 -55.24
C LYS A 232 -11.43 35.60 -55.92
N LEU A 233 -12.60 36.11 -56.29
CA LEU A 233 -13.40 35.56 -57.39
C LEU A 233 -12.80 36.08 -58.69
N PRO A 234 -12.74 35.22 -59.71
CA PRO A 234 -13.36 35.52 -61.00
C PRO A 234 -14.60 34.66 -61.24
#